data_AF-A0A535DM68-F1
#
_entry.id   AF-A0A535DM68-F1
#
_cell.length_a   1.000
_cell.length_b   1.000
_cell.length_c   1.000
_cell.angle_alpha   90.00
_cell.angle_beta   90.00
_cell.angle_gamma   90.00
#
_symmetry.space_group_name_H-M   'P 1'
#
loop_
_entity.id
_entity.type
_entity.pdbx_description
1 polymer ?
#
loop_
_entity_poly.entity_id
_entity_poly.type
_entity_poly.pdbx_seq_one_letter_code
_entity_poly.pdbx_strand_id
1 'polypeptide(L)'
;DQTHALVKILDEHCAKVGRDPATIRRSHQIRVEKDDDALRIGEAALRAGFTELLLFPFAGRDLRSGVERAAALLPRMRALAR
;
A
#
# COMPACT_ATOMS: atom_id res chain seq x y z
N ASP A 1 -3.80 -3.95 -13.77
CA ASP A 1 -4.51 -3.75 -12.50
C ASP A 1 -4.98 -2.30 -12.40
N GLN A 2 -6.18 -2.04 -11.91
CA GLN A 2 -6.85 -0.73 -11.93
C GLN A 2 -6.06 0.35 -11.17
N THR A 3 -5.39 -0.04 -10.08
CA THR A 3 -4.54 0.85 -9.28
C THR A 3 -3.39 1.47 -10.07
N HIS A 4 -2.73 0.69 -10.95
CA HIS A 4 -1.65 1.19 -11.79
C HIS A 4 -2.16 2.23 -12.81
N ALA A 5 -3.36 2.02 -13.36
CA ALA A 5 -3.98 2.98 -14.28
C ALA A 5 -4.31 4.31 -13.57
N LEU A 6 -4.79 4.27 -12.32
CA LEU A 6 -5.11 5.47 -11.55
C LEU A 6 -3.85 6.26 -11.14
N VAL A 7 -2.73 5.59 -10.83
CA VAL A 7 -1.47 6.30 -10.54
C VAL A 7 -0.96 7.08 -11.75
N LYS A 8 -1.10 6.52 -12.96
CA LYS A 8 -0.68 7.19 -14.19
C LYS A 8 -1.42 8.53 -14.40
N ILE A 9 -2.68 8.61 -14.00
CA ILE A 9 -3.46 9.86 -14.08
C ILE A 9 -2.81 10.95 -13.22
N LEU A 10 -2.32 10.61 -12.02
CA LEU A 10 -1.60 11.57 -11.17
C LEU A 10 -0.33 12.09 -11.86
N ASP A 11 0.45 11.21 -12.48
CA ASP A 11 1.67 11.59 -13.21
C ASP A 11 1.36 12.51 -14.39
N GLU A 12 0.30 12.22 -15.15
CA GLU A 12 -0.18 13.06 -16.26
C GLU A 12 -0.60 14.45 -15.77
N HIS A 13 -1.27 14.56 -14.63
CA HIS A 13 -1.63 15.86 -14.05
C HIS A 13 -0.40 16.62 -13.53
N CYS A 14 0.55 15.94 -12.91
CA CYS A 14 1.81 16.54 -12.46
C CYS A 14 2.58 17.15 -13.63
N ALA A 15 2.69 16.41 -14.75
CA ALA A 15 3.32 16.90 -15.98
C ALA A 15 2.63 18.15 -16.55
N LYS A 16 1.28 18.18 -16.55
CA LYS A 16 0.51 19.34 -17.05
C LYS A 16 0.75 20.63 -16.26
N VAL A 17 1.03 20.53 -14.96
CA VAL A 17 1.22 21.69 -14.08
C VAL A 17 2.68 21.95 -13.73
N GLY A 18 3.62 21.20 -14.32
CA GLY A 18 5.06 21.32 -14.02
C GLY A 18 5.46 20.89 -12.60
N ARG A 19 4.66 20.04 -11.96
CA ARG A 19 4.98 19.48 -10.63
C ARG A 19 5.79 18.21 -10.79
N ASP A 20 6.84 18.07 -9.98
CA ASP A 20 7.54 16.79 -9.84
C ASP A 20 6.67 15.79 -9.04
N PRO A 21 6.22 14.67 -9.64
CA PRO A 21 5.41 13.67 -8.95
C PRO A 21 6.14 12.97 -7.80
N ALA A 22 7.49 12.95 -7.79
CA ALA A 22 8.27 12.36 -6.70
C ALA A 22 8.14 13.14 -5.38
N THR A 23 7.69 14.40 -5.44
CA THR A 23 7.39 15.21 -4.24
C THR A 23 6.09 14.80 -3.55
N ILE A 24 5.30 13.91 -4.16
CA ILE A 24 4.04 13.41 -3.60
C ILE A 24 4.31 12.09 -2.90
N ARG A 25 4.16 12.07 -1.58
CA ARG A 25 4.14 10.84 -0.79
C ARG A 25 2.87 10.05 -1.11
N ARG A 26 3.03 8.85 -1.66
CA ARG A 26 1.93 7.97 -2.08
C ARG A 26 1.75 6.86 -1.06
N SER A 27 0.64 6.90 -0.33
CA SER A 27 0.28 5.91 0.67
C SER A 27 -0.87 5.01 0.19
N HIS A 28 -0.79 3.70 0.46
CA HIS A 28 -1.85 2.74 0.21
C HIS A 28 -2.26 2.07 1.52
N GLN A 29 -3.56 2.13 1.88
CA GLN A 29 -4.09 1.42 3.03
C GLN A 29 -4.48 -0.01 2.64
N ILE A 30 -3.90 -1.00 3.32
CA ILE A 30 -4.11 -2.42 3.05
C ILE A 30 -4.82 -3.04 4.25
N ARG A 31 -6.00 -3.61 4.00
CA ARG A 31 -6.73 -4.35 5.02
C ARG A 31 -6.11 -5.73 5.23
N VAL A 32 -5.73 -6.05 6.47
CA VAL A 32 -5.14 -7.35 6.80
C VAL A 32 -6.22 -8.35 7.19
N GLU A 33 -6.96 -8.87 6.20
CA GLU A 33 -7.91 -9.98 6.42
C GLU A 33 -7.22 -11.35 6.28
N LYS A 34 -6.39 -11.47 5.24
CA LYS A 34 -5.57 -12.64 4.93
C LYS A 34 -4.16 -12.18 4.55
N ASP A 35 -3.16 -12.87 5.07
CA ASP A 35 -1.76 -12.50 4.91
C ASP A 35 -1.31 -12.47 3.45
N ASP A 36 -1.68 -13.50 2.67
CA ASP A 36 -1.25 -13.62 1.27
C ASP A 36 -1.90 -12.56 0.38
N ASP A 37 -3.16 -12.19 0.65
CA ASP A 37 -3.82 -11.09 -0.05
C ASP A 37 -3.16 -9.76 0.27
N ALA A 38 -2.84 -9.51 1.54
CA ALA A 38 -2.16 -8.29 1.95
C ALA A 38 -0.76 -8.16 1.31
N LEU A 39 -0.02 -9.26 1.19
CA LEU A 39 1.28 -9.28 0.51
C LEU A 39 1.15 -9.03 -0.99
N ARG A 40 0.20 -9.70 -1.65
CA ARG A 40 -0.07 -9.49 -3.08
C ARG A 40 -0.47 -8.04 -3.38
N ILE A 41 -1.32 -7.44 -2.53
CA ILE A 41 -1.71 -6.03 -2.65
C ILE A 41 -0.50 -5.12 -2.41
N GLY A 42 0.31 -5.39 -1.38
CA GLY A 42 1.51 -4.62 -1.08
C GLY A 42 2.50 -4.61 -2.24
N GLU A 43 2.75 -5.77 -2.83
CA GLU A 43 3.64 -5.91 -3.98
C GLU A 43 3.10 -5.16 -5.22
N ALA A 44 1.79 -5.25 -5.48
CA ALA A 44 1.15 -4.49 -6.56
C ALA A 44 1.21 -2.96 -6.32
N ALA A 45 1.04 -2.52 -5.07
CA ALA A 45 1.15 -1.11 -4.69
C ALA A 45 2.58 -0.58 -4.88
N LEU A 46 3.61 -1.33 -4.47
CA LEU A 46 5.00 -0.95 -4.70
C LEU A 46 5.32 -0.84 -6.19
N ARG A 47 4.89 -1.80 -7.01
CA ARG A 47 5.02 -1.72 -8.49
C ARG A 47 4.31 -0.52 -9.08
N ALA A 48 3.21 -0.09 -8.48
CA ALA A 48 2.48 1.11 -8.88
C ALA A 48 3.09 2.41 -8.33
N GLY A 49 4.24 2.36 -7.64
CA GLY A 49 4.94 3.55 -7.15
C GLY A 49 4.42 4.12 -5.83
N PHE A 50 3.64 3.37 -5.07
CA PHE A 50 3.36 3.72 -3.67
C PHE A 50 4.62 3.51 -2.83
N THR A 51 4.91 4.46 -1.95
CA THR A 51 6.11 4.43 -1.08
C THR A 51 5.77 4.16 0.38
N GLU A 52 4.50 4.30 0.75
CA GLU A 52 4.01 4.00 2.10
C GLU A 52 2.87 2.99 2.06
N LEU A 53 3.05 1.88 2.78
CA LEU A 53 2.01 0.88 2.94
C LEU A 53 1.51 0.92 4.38
N LEU A 54 0.23 1.23 4.54
CA LEU A 54 -0.44 1.35 5.84
C LEU A 54 -1.24 0.06 6.10
N LEU A 55 -0.79 -0.78 7.03
CA LEU A 55 -1.54 -1.97 7.41
C LEU A 55 -2.71 -1.59 8.32
N PHE A 56 -3.93 -1.81 7.85
CA PHE A 56 -5.15 -1.62 8.62
C PHE A 56 -5.52 -2.93 9.33
N PRO A 57 -5.44 -2.98 10.67
CA PRO A 57 -5.74 -4.19 11.44
C PRO A 57 -7.25 -4.44 11.43
N PHE A 58 -7.69 -5.35 10.56
CA PHE A 58 -9.09 -5.74 10.46
C PHE A 58 -9.32 -7.10 11.12
N ALA A 59 -10.18 -7.13 12.13
CA ALA A 59 -10.54 -8.35 12.84
C ALA A 59 -11.95 -8.25 13.44
N GLY A 60 -12.90 -7.73 12.66
CA GLY A 60 -14.28 -7.54 13.13
C GLY A 60 -14.32 -6.67 14.40
N ARG A 61 -14.72 -7.27 15.55
CA ARG A 61 -14.79 -6.60 16.86
C ARG A 61 -13.55 -6.77 17.74
N ASP A 62 -12.58 -7.61 17.38
CA ASP A 62 -11.37 -7.84 18.18
C ASP A 62 -10.16 -7.11 17.58
N LEU A 63 -10.05 -5.83 17.88
CA LEU A 63 -8.95 -4.99 17.40
C LEU A 63 -7.57 -5.53 17.82
N ARG A 64 -7.45 -6.13 19.01
CA ARG A 64 -6.16 -6.64 19.52
C ARG A 64 -5.65 -7.75 18.61
N SER A 65 -6.47 -8.74 18.30
CA SER A 65 -6.11 -9.82 17.38
C SER A 65 -5.74 -9.31 15.98
N GLY A 66 -6.46 -8.30 15.48
CA GLY A 66 -6.13 -7.65 14.22
C GLY A 66 -4.76 -6.97 14.23
N VAL A 67 -4.41 -6.29 15.33
CA VAL A 67 -3.11 -5.62 15.50
C VAL A 67 -1.98 -6.65 15.58
N GLU A 68 -2.14 -7.72 16.36
CA GLU A 68 -1.13 -8.78 16.48
C GLU A 68 -0.84 -9.44 15.12
N ARG A 69 -1.89 -9.71 14.34
CA ARG A 69 -1.75 -10.25 12.98
C ARG A 69 -1.01 -9.27 12.06
N ALA A 70 -1.40 -8.00 12.06
CA ALA A 70 -0.72 -6.97 11.26
C ALA A 70 0.75 -6.83 11.66
N ALA A 71 1.06 -6.87 12.97
CA ALA A 71 2.42 -6.81 13.48
C ALA A 71 3.26 -8.02 13.04
N ALA A 72 2.70 -9.23 13.11
CA ALA A 72 3.35 -10.46 12.64
C ALA A 72 3.65 -10.44 11.13
N LEU A 73 2.84 -9.71 10.34
CA LEU A 73 3.02 -9.57 8.90
C LEU A 73 4.11 -8.54 8.52
N LEU A 74 4.45 -7.59 9.39
CA LEU A 74 5.39 -6.50 9.10
C LEU A 74 6.76 -6.95 8.55
N PRO A 75 7.43 -8.01 9.06
CA PRO A 75 8.71 -8.45 8.50
C PRO A 75 8.60 -8.88 7.04
N ARG A 76 7.53 -9.60 6.67
CA ARG A 76 7.28 -10.04 5.29
C ARG A 76 6.96 -8.84 4.38
N MET A 77 6.15 -7.89 4.85
CA MET A 77 5.87 -6.65 4.10
C MET A 77 7.14 -5.83 3.84
N ARG A 78 8.03 -5.72 4.84
CA ARG A 78 9.31 -5.02 4.69
C ARG A 78 10.24 -5.70 3.68
N ALA A 79 10.15 -7.02 3.54
CA ALA A 79 10.94 -7.76 2.57
C ALA A 79 10.50 -7.48 1.12
N LEU A 80 9.26 -7.03 0.88
CA LEU A 80 8.80 -6.65 -0.46
C LEU A 80 9.45 -5.37 -0.99
N ALA A 81 9.90 -4.49 -0.09
CA ALA A 81 10.48 -3.19 -0.42
C ALA A 81 12.02 -3.20 -0.47
N ARG A 82 12.64 -4.37 -0.29
CA ARG A 82 14.09 -4.58 -0.42
C ARG A 82 14.40 -5.19 -1.78
#